data_AF-A0A1Q7WVK8-F1
#
_entry.id   AF-A0A1Q7WVK8-F1
#
_cell.length_a   1.000
_cell.length_b   1.000
_cell.length_c   1.000
_cell.angle_alpha   90.00
_cell.angle_beta   90.00
_cell.angle_gamma   90.00
#
_symmetry.space_group_name_H-M   'P 1'
#
loop_
_entity.id
_entity.type
_entity.pdbx_description
1 polymer ?
#
loop_
_entity_poly.entity_id
_entity_poly.type
_entity_poly.pdbx_seq_one_letter_code
_entity_poly.pdbx_strand_id
1 'polypeptide(L)' 'MHGKTNKEVFDVQGKVVGKTITGTATSTIYMTDFGIQPPNLANIAIAQNKVLITLTFTAKEA' A
#
# COMPACT_ATOMS: atom_id res chain seq x y z
N MET A 1 10.20 -1.05 3.35
CA MET A 1 9.58 -2.19 4.08
C MET A 1 10.62 -3.28 4.27
N HIS A 2 10.70 -3.90 5.45
CA HIS A 2 11.71 -4.93 5.78
C HIS A 2 13.15 -4.57 5.35
N GLY A 3 13.58 -3.35 5.66
CA GLY A 3 14.93 -2.86 5.30
C GLY A 3 15.18 -2.56 3.82
N LYS A 4 14.24 -2.88 2.91
CA LYS A 4 14.30 -2.51 1.49
C LYS A 4 13.45 -1.28 1.16
N THR A 5 13.96 -0.47 0.24
CA THR A 5 13.28 0.72 -0.29
C THR A 5 13.17 0.59 -1.81
N ASN A 6 11.94 0.64 -2.31
CA ASN A 6 11.64 0.61 -3.74
C ASN A 6 10.72 1.78 -4.09
N LYS A 7 10.76 2.20 -5.35
CA LYS A 7 9.80 3.16 -5.93
C LYS A 7 8.46 2.46 -6.14
N GLU A 8 7.37 3.14 -5.83
CA GLU A 8 6.01 2.68 -6.08
C GLU A 8 5.14 3.82 -6.62
N VAL A 9 4.10 3.48 -7.39
CA VAL A 9 3.10 4.44 -7.89
C VAL A 9 1.76 4.15 -7.23
N PHE A 10 1.08 5.20 -6.77
CA PHE A 10 -0.25 5.11 -6.18
C PHE A 10 -1.27 5.81 -7.07
N ASP A 11 -2.42 5.16 -7.26
CA ASP A 11 -3.63 5.80 -7.76
C ASP A 11 -4.29 6.54 -6.59
N VAL A 12 -4.49 7.85 -6.73
CA VAL A 12 -4.96 8.72 -5.65
C VAL A 12 -6.24 9.41 -6.05
N GLN A 13 -7.26 9.24 -5.23
CA GLN A 13 -8.51 10.01 -5.31
C GLN A 13 -8.72 10.80 -4.04
N GLY A 14 -9.04 12.08 -4.17
CA GLY A 14 -9.22 12.96 -3.03
C GLY A 14 -10.21 14.07 -3.28
N LYS A 15 -10.68 14.67 -2.19
CA LYS A 15 -11.61 15.79 -2.18
C LYS A 15 -11.05 16.92 -1.32
N VAL A 16 -11.13 18.13 -1.84
CA VAL A 16 -10.81 19.36 -1.09
C VAL A 16 -12.10 19.98 -0.57
N VAL A 17 -12.13 20.31 0.71
CA VAL A 17 -13.21 21.09 1.34
C VAL A 17 -12.57 22.16 2.21
N GLY A 18 -12.71 23.43 1.80
CA GLY A 18 -12.02 24.54 2.45
C GLY A 18 -10.50 24.33 2.43
N LYS A 19 -9.90 24.27 3.62
CA LYS A 19 -8.44 24.07 3.83
C LYS A 19 -8.08 22.63 4.17
N THR A 20 -9.01 21.69 4.00
CA THR A 20 -8.81 20.27 4.32
C THR A 20 -8.90 19.43 3.05
N ILE A 21 -7.93 18.53 2.87
CA ILE A 21 -7.96 17.50 1.83
C ILE A 21 -8.18 16.15 2.50
N THR A 22 -9.13 15.37 2.01
CA THR A 22 -9.28 13.95 2.35
C THR A 22 -9.07 13.10 1.10
N GLY A 23 -8.48 11.92 1.25
CA GLY A 23 -8.25 11.07 0.09
C GLY A 23 -7.94 9.62 0.43
N THR A 24 -8.03 8.79 -0.60
CA THR A 24 -7.63 7.39 -0.61
C THR A 24 -6.61 7.19 -1.71
N ALA A 25 -5.46 6.62 -1.36
CA ALA A 25 -4.43 6.19 -2.30
C ALA A 25 -4.35 4.67 -2.30
N THR A 26 -4.31 4.05 -3.48
CA THR A 26 -4.17 2.60 -3.61
C THR A 26 -3.00 2.24 -4.51
N SER A 27 -2.30 1.17 -4.16
CA SER A 27 -1.32 0.56 -5.04
C SER A 27 -1.27 -0.94 -4.78
N THR A 28 -0.84 -1.71 -5.77
CA THR A 28 -0.58 -3.13 -5.59
C THR A 28 0.90 -3.42 -5.71
N ILE A 29 1.46 -4.05 -4.68
CA ILE A 29 2.87 -4.41 -4.61
C ILE A 29 3.07 -5.93 -4.55
N TYR A 30 4.31 -6.38 -4.76
CA TYR A 30 4.74 -7.72 -4.42
C TYR A 30 5.54 -7.74 -3.11
N MET A 31 5.28 -8.72 -2.24
CA MET A 31 6.01 -8.90 -0.98
C MET A 31 7.51 -9.14 -1.23
N THR A 32 7.82 -9.90 -2.28
CA THR A 32 9.20 -10.25 -2.67
C THR A 32 10.06 -9.05 -3.03
N ASP A 33 9.47 -8.00 -3.62
CA ASP A 33 10.20 -6.79 -3.98
C ASP A 33 10.80 -6.13 -2.73
N PHE A 34 10.11 -6.26 -1.61
CA PHE A 34 10.52 -5.76 -0.30
C PHE A 34 11.23 -6.80 0.57
N GLY A 35 11.63 -7.94 -0.01
CA GLY A 35 12.36 -8.99 0.73
C GLY A 35 11.50 -9.77 1.70
N ILE A 36 10.18 -9.69 1.59
CA ILE A 36 9.25 -10.44 2.41
C ILE A 36 8.86 -11.69 1.64
N GLN A 37 9.18 -12.86 2.20
CA GLN A 37 8.76 -14.11 1.60
C GLN A 37 7.30 -14.39 1.97
N PRO A 38 6.41 -14.67 0.99
CA PRO A 38 5.06 -15.09 1.30
C PRO A 38 5.06 -16.37 2.13
N PRO A 39 4.19 -16.48 3.15
CA PRO A 39 4.09 -17.70 3.95
C PRO A 39 3.61 -18.86 3.07
N ASN A 40 4.33 -19.98 3.17
CA ASN A 40 3.92 -21.26 2.59
C ASN A 40 3.26 -22.10 3.69
N LEU A 41 1.93 -22.20 3.66
CA LEU A 41 1.20 -23.10 4.55
C LEU A 41 1.17 -24.47 3.87
N ALA A 42 2.18 -25.29 4.15
CA ALA A 42 2.33 -26.63 3.60
C ALA A 42 0.97 -27.37 3.64
N ASN A 43 0.50 -27.80 2.46
CA ASN A 43 -0.72 -28.57 2.21
C ASN A 43 -2.09 -27.84 2.30
N ILE A 44 -2.17 -26.51 2.49
CA ILE A 44 -3.48 -25.83 2.65
C ILE A 44 -3.67 -24.65 1.68
N ALA A 45 -2.66 -23.79 1.46
CA ALA A 45 -2.65 -22.74 0.43
C ALA A 45 -1.32 -21.97 0.45
N ILE A 46 -0.93 -21.38 -0.69
CA ILE A 46 0.15 -20.39 -0.76
C ILE A 46 -0.47 -19.00 -0.62
N ALA A 47 -0.01 -18.19 0.35
CA ALA A 47 -0.41 -16.79 0.41
C ALA A 47 0.05 -16.06 -0.86
N GLN A 48 -0.81 -15.25 -1.46
CA GLN A 48 -0.47 -14.54 -2.69
C GLN A 48 0.68 -13.57 -2.43
N ASN A 49 1.67 -13.56 -3.32
CA ASN A 49 2.77 -12.59 -3.27
C ASN A 49 2.30 -11.14 -3.49
N LYS A 50 1.10 -10.97 -4.06
CA LYS A 50 0.51 -9.68 -4.44
C LYS A 50 -0.33 -9.11 -3.28
N VAL A 51 -0.06 -7.87 -2.89
CA VAL A 51 -0.72 -7.18 -1.76
C VAL A 51 -1.28 -5.83 -2.21
N LEU A 52 -2.53 -5.56 -1.89
CA LEU A 52 -3.14 -4.23 -2.04
C LEU A 52 -2.79 -3.37 -0.82
N ILE A 53 -2.19 -2.21 -1.06
CA ILE A 53 -2.01 -1.17 -0.05
C ILE A 53 -3.08 -0.10 -0.28
N THR A 54 -3.78 0.25 0.80
CA THR A 54 -4.71 1.38 0.84
C THR A 54 -4.27 2.36 1.91
N LEU A 55 -4.00 3.60 1.53
CA LEU A 55 -3.79 4.70 2.46
C LEU A 55 -5.00 5.62 2.44
N THR A 56 -5.59 5.83 3.62
CA THR A 56 -6.60 6.87 3.83
C THR A 56 -5.95 8.03 4.57
N PHE A 57 -6.05 9.25 4.04
CA PHE A 57 -5.41 10.41 4.64
C PHE A 57 -6.37 11.59 4.78
N THR A 58 -6.05 12.44 5.75
CA THR A 58 -6.62 13.77 5.92
C THR A 58 -5.47 14.73 6.17
N ALA A 59 -5.34 15.75 5.33
CA ALA A 59 -4.33 16.80 5.46
C ALA A 59 -5.02 18.15 5.65
N LYS A 60 -4.41 19.01 6.47
CA LYS A 60 -4.87 20.38 6.73
C LYS A 60 -3.68 21.31 6.54
N GLU A 61 -3.97 22.55 6.13
CA GLU A 61 -2.98 23.63 6.17
C GLU A 61 -2.40 23.74 7.59
N ALA A 62 -1.07 23.86 7.67
CA ALA A 62 -0.31 23.96 8.92
C ALA A 62 -0.42 25.36 9.54
#